data_AF-A0A7J7WVF3-F1
#
_entry.id   AF-A0A7J7WVF3-F1
#
_cell.length_a   1.000
_cell.length_b   1.000
_cell.length_c   1.000
_cell.angle_alpha   90.00
_cell.angle_beta   90.00
_cell.angle_gamma   90.00
#
_symmetry.space_group_name_H-M   'P 1'
#
loop_
_entity.id
_entity.type
_entity.pdbx_description
1 polymer ?
#
loop_
_entity_poly.entity_id
_entity_poly.type
_entity_poly.pdbx_seq_one_letter_code
_entity_poly.pdbx_strand_id
1 'polypeptide(L)'
;MVFQTRNPSWIILCYIWLLRFAHTGEAQAVKEVLLLDSKAQQTELEWISSPPNGWEEISGLDENYTPIRTYQVCQVMEPNQNNWLRTNWISKGNAQRIFVELKFTLRDCNSLPGVLGTCKETFNLYYYETDYDTGRNIRENLYVKIDTIAADESFTQGDLGERKMKLNTEVREIGPLSKKGFYLAFQDVGACIALVSVKVYYKKCWSIIENLAIFPDTVTGSEFSSLVEVRGTCVSSAEEEAENSPRMHCSAEGEWLVPIGKCICKAGYQQKGDTCEPCGRGFYKSSSQDLQCSRCPTHSFSDKEGSSRCECEDGYYRAPSDPPYVACTRPPSAPQNLIFNINQTTVSLEWSPPADNGGRNDVTYRILCKRCSWEQGECVPCGSNIGYMPQQTGLEDNYVTVMDLLAHANYTFEVEAVNGVSDLSRSQRLFAAVSITTGQAGMVFRLPLLSE
;
A
#
# COMPACT_ATOMS: atom_id res chain seq x y z
N MET A 1 60.04 21.92 -18.73
CA MET A 1 58.75 21.26 -19.03
C MET A 1 58.24 20.64 -17.74
N VAL A 2 57.26 21.28 -17.12
CA VAL A 2 56.60 20.78 -15.90
C VAL A 2 55.30 20.13 -16.37
N PHE A 3 55.18 18.81 -16.23
CA PHE A 3 53.95 18.09 -16.53
C PHE A 3 52.97 18.28 -15.37
N GLN A 4 51.99 19.18 -15.56
CA GLN A 4 50.85 19.32 -14.67
C GLN A 4 49.77 18.32 -15.11
N THR A 5 49.69 17.17 -14.42
CA THR A 5 48.61 16.20 -14.60
C THR A 5 47.33 16.74 -13.98
N ARG A 6 46.47 17.31 -14.81
CA ARG A 6 45.16 17.84 -14.45
C ARG A 6 44.15 16.70 -14.46
N ASN A 7 43.85 16.12 -13.30
CA ASN A 7 42.77 15.14 -13.16
C ASN A 7 41.41 15.81 -13.48
N PRO A 8 40.53 15.17 -14.27
CA PRO A 8 39.26 15.77 -14.67
C PRO A 8 38.26 15.76 -13.51
N SER A 9 37.68 16.93 -13.20
CA SER A 9 36.68 17.18 -12.14
C SER A 9 35.42 16.31 -12.20
N TRP A 10 35.25 15.48 -13.24
CA TRP A 10 34.08 14.62 -13.41
C TRP A 10 34.14 13.34 -12.56
N ILE A 11 35.36 12.87 -12.22
CA ILE A 11 35.54 11.69 -11.36
C ILE A 11 35.15 12.00 -9.90
N ILE A 12 35.39 13.22 -9.45
CA ILE A 12 35.03 13.68 -8.09
C ILE A 12 33.51 13.85 -7.96
N LEU A 13 32.83 14.34 -9.01
CA LEU A 13 31.37 14.46 -9.03
C LEU A 13 30.66 13.10 -9.06
N CYS A 14 31.20 12.10 -9.78
CA CYS A 14 30.66 10.73 -9.75
C CYS A 14 30.84 10.07 -8.37
N TYR A 15 31.97 10.30 -7.68
CA TYR A 15 32.17 9.76 -6.33
C TYR A 15 31.21 10.39 -5.31
N ILE A 16 30.92 11.70 -5.42
CA ILE A 16 29.96 12.39 -4.54
C ILE A 16 28.51 11.95 -4.85
N TRP A 17 28.20 11.59 -6.10
CA TRP A 17 26.90 11.04 -6.47
C TRP A 17 26.73 9.58 -6.00
N LEU A 18 27.78 8.75 -6.08
CA LEU A 18 27.77 7.38 -5.56
C LEU A 18 27.74 7.32 -4.03
N LEU A 19 28.41 8.27 -3.34
CA LEU A 19 28.34 8.38 -1.87
C LEU A 19 26.99 8.94 -1.37
N ARG A 20 26.20 9.60 -2.22
CA ARG A 20 24.81 10.02 -1.89
C ARG A 20 23.76 8.93 -2.06
N PHE A 21 24.11 7.80 -2.69
CA PHE A 21 23.21 6.64 -2.88
C PHE A 21 23.54 5.44 -1.98
N ALA A 22 24.51 5.57 -1.06
CA ALA A 22 24.87 4.50 -0.12
C ALA A 22 24.23 4.65 1.29
N HIS A 23 23.42 5.69 1.53
CA HIS A 23 22.76 5.91 2.82
C HIS A 23 21.28 6.27 2.66
N THR A 24 20.52 5.31 2.18
CA THR A 24 19.09 5.13 2.48
C THR A 24 18.98 3.64 2.78
N GLY A 25 19.03 3.17 4.02
CA GLY A 25 18.17 3.58 5.12
C GLY A 25 17.49 2.32 5.64
N GLU A 26 18.26 1.28 5.97
CA GLU A 26 17.79 0.29 6.94
C GLU A 26 18.26 0.81 8.30
N ALA A 27 17.47 1.72 8.87
CA ALA A 27 17.34 1.70 10.31
C ALA A 27 16.76 0.31 10.60
N GLN A 28 17.63 -0.65 10.91
CA GLN A 28 17.23 -1.97 11.35
C GLN A 28 16.46 -1.72 12.65
N ALA A 29 15.14 -1.54 12.51
CA ALA A 29 14.27 -1.19 13.61
C ALA A 29 14.50 -2.27 14.67
N VAL A 30 15.05 -1.85 15.81
CA VAL A 30 15.46 -2.78 16.87
C VAL A 30 14.26 -3.65 17.19
N LYS A 31 14.30 -4.94 16.81
CA LYS A 31 13.18 -5.90 16.91
C LYS A 31 12.75 -6.17 18.36
N GLU A 32 13.52 -5.63 19.29
CA GLU A 32 13.43 -5.83 20.73
C GLU A 32 12.77 -4.62 21.38
N VAL A 33 11.78 -4.88 22.22
CA VAL A 33 11.18 -3.88 23.10
C VAL A 33 11.71 -4.12 24.51
N LEU A 34 12.47 -3.14 24.99
CA LEU A 34 13.10 -3.20 26.29
C LEU A 34 12.08 -3.04 27.43
N LEU A 35 12.17 -3.92 28.42
CA LEU A 35 11.40 -3.87 29.67
C LEU A 35 12.26 -3.46 30.87
N LEU A 36 13.54 -3.83 30.87
CA LEU A 36 14.52 -3.46 31.89
C LEU A 36 15.92 -3.42 31.24
N ASP A 37 16.69 -2.36 31.50
CA ASP A 37 18.12 -2.33 31.22
C ASP A 37 18.83 -1.71 32.43
N SER A 38 19.61 -2.54 33.14
CA SER A 38 20.35 -2.09 34.31
C SER A 38 21.46 -1.08 33.99
N LYS A 39 21.96 -1.02 32.74
CA LYS A 39 22.98 -0.06 32.32
C LYS A 39 22.42 1.32 31.98
N ALA A 40 21.15 1.39 31.57
CA ALA A 40 20.51 2.65 31.22
C ALA A 40 20.28 3.56 32.44
N GLN A 41 20.28 2.99 33.65
CA GLN A 41 20.00 3.70 34.89
C GLN A 41 21.31 4.14 35.59
N GLN A 42 21.54 5.46 35.65
CA GLN A 42 22.75 6.05 36.25
C GLN A 42 22.66 6.23 37.77
N THR A 43 21.47 6.07 38.36
CA THR A 43 21.20 6.13 39.80
C THR A 43 21.13 4.72 40.42
N GLU A 44 20.94 4.61 41.73
CA GLU A 44 20.74 3.33 42.43
C GLU A 44 19.61 2.53 41.75
N LEU A 45 19.86 1.23 41.52
CA LEU A 45 18.88 0.31 40.91
C LEU A 45 17.80 -0.12 41.91
N GLU A 46 18.07 0.06 43.21
CA GLU A 46 17.19 -0.28 44.34
C GLU A 46 16.74 -1.75 44.38
N TRP A 47 17.53 -2.66 43.82
CA TRP A 47 17.24 -4.09 43.90
C TRP A 47 17.44 -4.62 45.31
N ILE A 48 16.74 -5.70 45.62
CA ILE A 48 16.64 -6.20 46.98
C ILE A 48 17.58 -7.36 47.18
N SER A 49 18.54 -7.18 48.08
CA SER A 49 19.48 -8.20 48.55
C SER A 49 18.94 -8.88 49.81
N SER A 50 18.95 -10.21 49.84
CA SER A 50 18.58 -11.02 51.01
C SER A 50 19.52 -12.22 51.16
N PRO A 51 20.31 -12.31 52.24
CA PRO A 51 20.45 -11.31 53.31
C PRO A 51 21.09 -10.01 52.78
N PRO A 52 20.91 -8.84 53.44
CA PRO A 52 21.36 -7.54 52.92
C PRO A 52 22.87 -7.42 52.63
N ASN A 53 23.68 -8.27 53.26
CA ASN A 53 25.13 -8.35 53.09
C ASN A 53 25.58 -9.42 52.08
N GLY A 54 24.64 -10.09 51.40
CA GLY A 54 24.95 -11.10 50.38
C GLY A 54 25.41 -10.43 49.09
N TRP A 55 24.47 -9.83 48.36
CA TRP A 55 24.76 -9.06 47.16
C TRP A 55 25.00 -7.59 47.49
N GLU A 56 26.11 -7.06 47.00
CA GLU A 56 26.54 -5.67 47.18
C GLU A 56 26.47 -4.90 45.87
N GLU A 57 25.91 -3.69 45.91
CA GLU A 57 25.90 -2.78 44.77
C GLU A 57 27.23 -2.00 44.69
N ILE A 58 27.91 -2.10 43.55
CA ILE A 58 29.18 -1.43 43.28
C ILE A 58 29.12 -0.63 41.98
N SER A 59 29.83 0.49 41.95
CA SER A 59 30.03 1.27 40.72
C SER A 59 31.12 0.65 39.87
N GLY A 60 30.80 0.37 38.61
CA GLY A 60 31.73 -0.10 37.59
C GLY A 60 31.83 0.88 36.41
N LEU A 61 32.70 0.53 35.47
CA LEU A 61 32.77 1.16 34.15
C LEU A 61 32.44 0.08 33.11
N ASP A 62 31.65 0.43 32.10
CA ASP A 62 31.44 -0.46 30.97
C ASP A 62 32.57 -0.35 29.93
N GLU A 63 32.44 -1.08 28.82
CA GLU A 63 33.41 -1.09 27.71
C GLU A 63 33.67 0.30 27.11
N ASN A 64 32.70 1.21 27.22
CA ASN A 64 32.77 2.58 26.71
C ASN A 64 33.18 3.60 27.79
N TYR A 65 33.65 3.14 28.95
CA TYR A 65 34.01 3.97 30.10
C TYR A 65 32.84 4.79 30.67
N THR A 66 31.60 4.36 30.43
CA THR A 66 30.43 4.93 31.08
C THR A 66 30.25 4.34 32.47
N PRO A 67 29.97 5.17 33.51
CA PRO A 67 29.68 4.68 34.84
C PRO A 67 28.40 3.83 34.84
N ILE A 68 28.50 2.61 35.35
CA ILE A 68 27.37 1.67 35.47
C ILE A 68 27.26 1.17 36.91
N ARG A 69 26.06 0.77 37.32
CA ARG A 69 25.84 0.08 38.58
C ARG A 69 25.81 -1.43 38.34
N THR A 70 26.56 -2.15 39.16
CA THR A 70 26.72 -3.61 39.05
C THR A 70 26.53 -4.23 40.43
N TYR A 71 26.13 -5.50 40.48
CA TYR A 71 25.98 -6.22 41.74
C TYR A 71 27.02 -7.32 41.84
N GLN A 72 27.72 -7.44 42.97
CA GLN A 72 28.71 -8.47 43.18
C GLN A 72 28.44 -9.27 44.46
N VAL A 73 28.91 -10.52 44.47
CA VAL A 73 28.96 -11.39 45.65
C VAL A 73 30.16 -12.32 45.54
N CYS A 74 30.88 -12.53 46.64
CA CYS A 74 32.07 -13.38 46.67
C CYS A 74 32.28 -14.02 48.06
N GLN A 75 31.24 -14.70 48.57
CA GLN A 75 31.26 -15.39 49.88
C GLN A 75 31.70 -16.87 49.75
N VAL A 76 32.78 -17.10 49.02
CA VAL A 76 33.28 -18.45 48.63
C VAL A 76 33.85 -19.29 49.79
N MET A 77 34.18 -18.66 50.92
CA MET A 77 34.80 -19.32 52.08
C MET A 77 33.76 -19.97 53.00
N GLU A 78 32.52 -19.52 52.96
CA GLU A 78 31.48 -19.96 53.87
C GLU A 78 30.68 -21.11 53.24
N PRO A 79 30.38 -22.19 53.98
CA PRO A 79 29.52 -23.26 53.48
C PRO A 79 28.04 -22.83 53.46
N ASN A 80 27.22 -23.50 52.63
CA ASN A 80 25.76 -23.34 52.57
C ASN A 80 25.27 -21.90 52.29
N GLN A 81 25.90 -21.23 51.35
CA GLN A 81 25.50 -19.91 50.88
C GLN A 81 24.11 -19.94 50.21
N ASN A 82 23.33 -18.87 50.41
CA ASN A 82 22.01 -18.68 49.82
C ASN A 82 21.70 -17.18 49.68
N ASN A 83 22.44 -16.51 48.80
CA ASN A 83 22.36 -15.06 48.62
C ASN A 83 21.42 -14.72 47.47
N TRP A 84 20.30 -14.07 47.76
CA TRP A 84 19.30 -13.67 46.78
C TRP A 84 19.43 -12.18 46.43
N LEU A 85 19.33 -11.88 45.15
CA LEU A 85 19.16 -10.53 44.61
C LEU A 85 17.91 -10.52 43.75
N ARG A 86 16.98 -9.61 44.01
CA ARG A 86 15.72 -9.50 43.26
C ARG A 86 15.58 -8.13 42.62
N THR A 87 15.18 -8.11 41.34
CA THR A 87 14.86 -6.88 40.62
C THR A 87 13.64 -6.16 41.19
N ASN A 88 13.37 -4.97 40.68
CA ASN A 88 12.06 -4.31 40.80
C ASN A 88 10.99 -5.05 39.97
N TRP A 89 9.73 -4.71 40.18
CA TRP A 89 8.62 -5.31 39.44
C TRP A 89 8.66 -4.87 37.97
N ILE A 90 8.72 -5.82 37.05
CA ILE A 90 8.80 -5.58 35.62
C ILE A 90 7.42 -5.81 35.01
N SER A 91 6.85 -4.76 34.42
CA SER A 91 5.60 -4.87 33.67
C SER A 91 5.84 -5.64 32.37
N LYS A 92 5.05 -6.69 32.10
CA LYS A 92 5.21 -7.48 30.87
C LYS A 92 4.54 -6.83 29.64
N GLY A 93 3.58 -5.92 29.86
CA GLY A 93 2.72 -5.40 28.81
C GLY A 93 2.00 -6.53 28.04
N ASN A 94 2.14 -6.52 26.71
CA ASN A 94 1.53 -7.53 25.84
C ASN A 94 2.47 -8.71 25.53
N ALA A 95 3.66 -8.74 26.13
CA ALA A 95 4.62 -9.79 25.87
C ALA A 95 4.09 -11.16 26.33
N GLN A 96 4.36 -12.17 25.51
CA GLN A 96 4.11 -13.57 25.87
C GLN A 96 5.41 -14.25 26.28
N ARG A 97 6.47 -14.04 25.49
CA ARG A 97 7.82 -14.56 25.72
C ARG A 97 8.78 -13.41 25.98
N ILE A 98 9.61 -13.57 27.01
CA ILE A 98 10.59 -12.59 27.45
C ILE A 98 11.97 -13.20 27.32
N PHE A 99 12.92 -12.39 26.89
CA PHE A 99 14.33 -12.70 26.83
C PHE A 99 15.05 -11.95 27.96
N VAL A 100 15.88 -12.68 28.69
CA VAL A 100 16.72 -12.19 29.78
C VAL A 100 18.16 -12.39 29.34
N GLU A 101 18.82 -11.29 28.98
CA GLU A 101 20.25 -11.25 28.66
C GLU A 101 21.03 -10.80 29.89
N LEU A 102 21.98 -11.62 30.31
CA LEU A 102 22.86 -11.40 31.44
C LEU A 102 24.27 -11.18 30.93
N LYS A 103 24.92 -10.11 31.39
CA LYS A 103 26.37 -9.95 31.25
C LYS A 103 27.00 -9.99 32.62
N PHE A 104 28.00 -10.85 32.82
CA PHE A 104 28.60 -11.06 34.13
C PHE A 104 30.06 -11.53 34.03
N THR A 105 30.81 -11.35 35.11
CA THR A 105 32.15 -11.91 35.27
C THR A 105 32.13 -12.96 36.37
N LEU A 106 32.95 -13.98 36.22
CA LEU A 106 33.05 -15.08 37.18
C LEU A 106 34.51 -15.45 37.40
N ARG A 107 34.90 -15.59 38.67
CA ARG A 107 36.26 -15.96 39.05
C ARG A 107 36.40 -17.48 39.17
N ASP A 108 37.46 -18.02 38.59
CA ASP A 108 37.81 -19.45 38.69
C ASP A 108 38.10 -19.84 40.15
N CYS A 109 37.45 -20.89 40.63
CA CYS A 109 37.63 -21.39 42.00
C CYS A 109 39.06 -21.88 42.28
N ASN A 110 39.76 -22.39 41.26
CA ASN A 110 41.16 -22.81 41.37
C ASN A 110 42.12 -21.64 41.60
N SER A 111 41.69 -20.42 41.26
CA SER A 111 42.46 -19.19 41.49
C SER A 111 42.32 -18.64 42.92
N LEU A 112 41.49 -19.28 43.75
CA LEU A 112 41.20 -18.87 45.11
C LEU A 112 41.81 -19.86 46.12
N PRO A 113 42.69 -19.42 47.03
CA PRO A 113 43.28 -20.31 48.02
C PRO A 113 42.26 -20.68 49.10
N GLY A 114 42.16 -21.98 49.43
CA GLY A 114 41.42 -22.46 50.60
C GLY A 114 39.91 -22.65 50.43
N VAL A 115 39.37 -22.62 49.21
CA VAL A 115 37.92 -22.67 48.92
C VAL A 115 37.43 -24.00 48.33
N LEU A 116 38.25 -25.06 48.39
CA LEU A 116 37.93 -26.36 47.81
C LEU A 116 36.72 -26.99 48.50
N GLY A 117 35.62 -27.14 47.76
CA GLY A 117 34.38 -27.77 48.21
C GLY A 117 33.24 -26.80 48.54
N THR A 118 33.54 -25.54 48.86
CA THR A 118 32.54 -24.47 49.10
C THR A 118 32.32 -23.60 47.86
N CYS A 119 33.38 -23.35 47.08
CA CYS A 119 33.30 -22.50 45.89
C CYS A 119 32.51 -23.16 44.74
N LYS A 120 31.72 -22.34 44.04
CA LYS A 120 30.95 -22.71 42.85
C LYS A 120 31.25 -21.75 41.70
N GLU A 121 31.09 -22.25 40.47
CA GLU A 121 31.30 -21.47 39.24
C GLU A 121 29.97 -21.25 38.49
N THR A 122 28.88 -21.27 39.24
CA THR A 122 27.53 -21.14 38.72
C THR A 122 26.64 -20.38 39.69
N PHE A 123 25.63 -19.68 39.17
CA PHE A 123 24.55 -19.10 39.95
C PHE A 123 23.21 -19.49 39.34
N ASN A 124 22.12 -19.33 40.08
CA ASN A 124 20.79 -19.70 39.59
C ASN A 124 19.98 -18.45 39.23
N LEU A 125 19.24 -18.54 38.14
CA LEU A 125 18.30 -17.51 37.69
C LEU A 125 16.86 -17.98 37.95
N TYR A 126 16.03 -17.10 38.50
CA TYR A 126 14.63 -17.37 38.83
C TYR A 126 13.70 -16.26 38.36
N TYR A 127 12.41 -16.58 38.24
CA TYR A 127 11.35 -15.58 38.07
C TYR A 127 10.13 -15.87 38.94
N TYR A 128 9.33 -14.83 39.18
CA TYR A 128 8.06 -14.92 39.88
C TYR A 128 7.01 -13.99 39.25
N GLU A 129 5.91 -14.55 38.75
CA GLU A 129 4.81 -13.80 38.16
C GLU A 129 3.82 -13.26 39.21
N THR A 130 3.48 -11.97 39.10
CA THR A 130 2.49 -11.31 39.95
C THR A 130 1.79 -10.17 39.23
N ASP A 131 0.53 -9.91 39.58
CA ASP A 131 -0.26 -8.83 38.99
C ASP A 131 0.02 -7.45 39.60
N TYR A 132 0.70 -7.41 40.74
CA TYR A 132 1.01 -6.19 41.50
C TYR A 132 2.36 -6.30 42.21
N ASP A 133 2.92 -5.14 42.57
CA ASP A 133 4.16 -5.05 43.34
C ASP A 133 3.93 -5.57 44.78
N THR A 134 4.68 -6.61 45.14
CA THR A 134 4.60 -7.32 46.42
C THR A 134 5.52 -6.76 47.51
N GLY A 135 6.17 -5.61 47.26
CA GLY A 135 7.03 -4.94 48.24
C GLY A 135 8.37 -5.64 48.43
N ARG A 136 9.01 -5.45 49.60
CA ARG A 136 10.44 -5.79 49.79
C ARG A 136 10.78 -7.22 50.21
N ASN A 137 9.81 -8.05 50.60
CA ASN A 137 10.10 -9.38 51.12
C ASN A 137 10.28 -10.40 49.99
N ILE A 138 11.41 -11.13 49.98
CA ILE A 138 11.66 -12.26 49.08
C ILE A 138 11.11 -13.53 49.74
N ARG A 139 10.24 -14.25 49.03
CA ARG A 139 9.69 -15.54 49.45
C ARG A 139 10.13 -16.62 48.46
N GLU A 140 11.18 -17.35 48.81
CA GLU A 140 11.87 -18.29 47.91
C GLU A 140 10.93 -19.31 47.26
N ASN A 141 9.91 -19.78 47.99
CA ASN A 141 8.94 -20.77 47.52
C ASN A 141 8.01 -20.29 46.39
N LEU A 142 7.97 -18.99 46.10
CA LEU A 142 7.17 -18.43 45.00
C LEU A 142 7.95 -18.36 43.68
N TYR A 143 9.27 -18.51 43.74
CA TYR A 143 10.15 -18.36 42.58
C TYR A 143 10.29 -19.69 41.84
N VAL A 144 10.16 -19.62 40.51
CA VAL A 144 10.40 -20.74 39.60
C VAL A 144 11.80 -20.60 39.03
N LYS A 145 12.59 -21.68 39.11
CA LYS A 145 13.95 -21.71 38.57
C LYS A 145 13.90 -21.72 37.05
N ILE A 146 14.60 -20.77 36.43
CA ILE A 146 14.77 -20.69 34.97
C ILE A 146 15.89 -21.63 34.57
N ASP A 147 17.10 -21.39 35.09
CA ASP A 147 18.28 -22.19 34.78
C ASP A 147 19.40 -21.99 35.82
N THR A 148 20.41 -22.86 35.75
CA THR A 148 21.71 -22.63 36.38
C THR A 148 22.66 -22.05 35.34
N ILE A 149 23.11 -20.83 35.59
CA ILE A 149 23.98 -20.07 34.70
C ILE A 149 25.44 -20.38 35.05
N ALA A 150 26.21 -20.79 34.03
CA ALA A 150 27.65 -21.00 34.11
C ALA A 150 28.36 -19.97 33.22
N ALA A 151 29.64 -19.74 33.47
CA ALA A 151 30.49 -18.92 32.61
C ALA A 151 31.10 -19.78 31.49
N ASP A 152 31.17 -19.23 30.27
CA ASP A 152 31.97 -19.79 29.18
C ASP A 152 33.47 -19.57 29.46
N GLU A 153 33.82 -18.38 29.97
CA GLU A 153 35.17 -18.01 30.36
C GLU A 153 35.20 -17.47 31.80
N SER A 154 36.06 -18.05 32.64
CA SER A 154 36.38 -17.56 33.99
C SER A 154 37.72 -16.84 34.02
N PHE A 155 37.87 -15.86 34.91
CA PHE A 155 39.14 -15.15 35.10
C PHE A 155 39.94 -15.70 36.29
N THR A 156 41.26 -15.67 36.18
CA THR A 156 42.22 -16.19 37.16
C THR A 156 43.05 -15.08 37.81
N GLN A 157 43.95 -15.45 38.74
CA GLN A 157 44.89 -14.52 39.36
C GLN A 157 45.86 -13.87 38.35
N GLY A 158 46.20 -14.59 37.26
CA GLY A 158 47.03 -14.05 36.18
C GLY A 158 46.32 -12.93 35.41
N ASP A 159 45.02 -13.13 35.12
CA ASP A 159 44.20 -12.18 34.40
C ASP A 159 43.95 -10.89 35.20
N LEU A 160 43.84 -11.00 36.53
CA LEU A 160 43.80 -9.86 37.45
C LEU A 160 45.09 -9.02 37.37
N GLY A 161 46.25 -9.67 37.22
CA GLY A 161 47.54 -9.01 37.04
C GLY A 161 47.62 -8.20 35.74
N GLU A 162 46.94 -8.66 34.69
CA GLU A 162 46.85 -7.99 33.39
C GLU A 162 45.64 -7.05 33.26
N ARG A 163 44.80 -6.93 34.31
CA ARG A 163 43.53 -6.18 34.31
C ARG A 163 42.55 -6.64 33.20
N LYS A 164 42.57 -7.93 32.86
CA LYS A 164 41.67 -8.51 31.86
C LYS A 164 40.54 -9.26 32.56
N MET A 165 39.40 -8.60 32.73
CA MET A 165 38.20 -9.28 33.19
C MET A 165 37.51 -9.98 32.00
N LYS A 166 37.06 -11.22 32.20
CA LYS A 166 36.34 -12.01 31.20
C LYS A 166 34.84 -11.79 31.36
N LEU A 167 34.23 -11.14 30.38
CA LEU A 167 32.81 -10.83 30.37
C LEU A 167 32.04 -11.91 29.61
N ASN A 168 31.15 -12.60 30.32
CA ASN A 168 30.27 -13.63 29.78
C ASN A 168 28.92 -13.02 29.40
N THR A 169 28.27 -13.57 28.36
CA THR A 169 26.91 -13.16 27.96
C THR A 169 26.03 -14.40 27.81
N GLU A 170 24.95 -14.46 28.60
CA GLU A 170 24.01 -15.58 28.59
C GLU A 170 22.59 -15.06 28.35
N VAL A 171 21.86 -15.70 27.44
CA VAL A 171 20.46 -15.36 27.15
C VAL A 171 19.56 -16.51 27.56
N ARG A 172 18.54 -16.22 28.35
CA ARG A 172 17.49 -17.18 28.72
C ARG A 172 16.12 -16.63 28.41
N GLU A 173 15.18 -17.54 28.25
CA GLU A 173 13.83 -17.21 27.84
C GLU A 173 12.84 -17.64 28.90
N ILE A 174 11.81 -16.83 29.12
CA ILE A 174 10.69 -17.17 30.00
C ILE A 174 9.36 -16.92 29.29
N GLY A 175 8.41 -17.79 29.54
CA GLY A 175 7.06 -17.68 29.03
C GLY A 175 6.44 -19.04 28.69
N PRO A 176 5.15 -19.06 28.32
CA PRO A 176 4.25 -17.90 28.21
C PRO A 176 3.88 -17.29 29.56
N LEU A 177 4.06 -15.97 29.71
CA LEU A 177 3.66 -15.25 30.93
C LEU A 177 2.17 -14.90 30.93
N SER A 178 1.50 -15.19 32.04
CA SER A 178 0.04 -15.05 32.20
C SER A 178 -0.36 -13.81 33.00
N LYS A 179 0.46 -13.36 33.97
CA LYS A 179 0.14 -12.23 34.86
C LYS A 179 0.67 -10.90 34.34
N LYS A 180 0.24 -9.77 34.93
CA LYS A 180 0.59 -8.41 34.45
C LYS A 180 2.08 -8.06 34.51
N GLY A 181 2.86 -8.75 35.33
CA GLY A 181 4.30 -8.54 35.43
C GLY A 181 4.99 -9.64 36.21
N PHE A 182 6.29 -9.46 36.42
CA PHE A 182 7.12 -10.46 37.07
C PHE A 182 8.34 -9.80 37.75
N TYR A 183 8.98 -10.56 38.63
CA TYR A 183 10.31 -10.26 39.14
C TYR A 183 11.31 -11.25 38.59
N LEU A 184 12.56 -10.81 38.40
CA LEU A 184 13.70 -11.70 38.27
C LEU A 184 14.44 -11.78 39.62
N ALA A 185 15.02 -12.94 39.89
CA ALA A 185 15.89 -13.12 41.03
C ALA A 185 17.12 -13.96 40.69
N PHE A 186 18.23 -13.63 41.34
CA PHE A 186 19.53 -14.26 41.18
C PHE A 186 19.91 -14.86 42.53
N GLN A 187 20.22 -16.15 42.53
CA GLN A 187 20.63 -16.86 43.74
C GLN A 187 22.08 -17.33 43.59
N ASP A 188 22.92 -16.84 44.48
CA ASP A 188 24.27 -17.32 44.67
C ASP A 188 24.33 -18.38 45.79
N VAL A 189 25.09 -19.44 45.52
CA VAL A 189 25.28 -20.60 46.40
C VAL A 189 26.77 -20.83 46.72
N GLY A 190 27.61 -19.81 46.56
CA GLY A 190 29.04 -19.84 46.91
C GLY A 190 29.98 -19.53 45.74
N ALA A 191 29.55 -18.69 44.80
CA ALA A 191 30.35 -18.23 43.68
C ALA A 191 30.98 -16.85 43.95
N CYS A 192 31.97 -16.50 43.13
CA CYS A 192 32.56 -15.16 43.11
C CYS A 192 32.22 -14.50 41.77
N ILE A 193 31.13 -13.74 41.76
CA ILE A 193 30.49 -13.22 40.55
C ILE A 193 30.23 -11.72 40.65
N ALA A 194 30.30 -11.05 39.51
CA ALA A 194 29.81 -9.69 39.34
C ALA A 194 28.83 -9.63 38.17
N LEU A 195 27.58 -9.28 38.46
CA LEU A 195 26.52 -9.06 37.50
C LEU A 195 26.65 -7.64 36.92
N VAL A 196 27.12 -7.57 35.68
CA VAL A 196 27.48 -6.32 34.98
C VAL A 196 26.27 -5.71 34.26
N SER A 197 25.38 -6.54 33.72
CA SER A 197 24.21 -6.09 32.97
C SER A 197 23.06 -7.10 33.10
N VAL A 198 21.86 -6.61 33.29
CA VAL A 198 20.62 -7.37 33.09
C VAL A 198 19.75 -6.59 32.12
N LYS A 199 19.54 -7.18 30.95
CA LYS A 199 18.68 -6.63 29.91
C LYS A 199 17.51 -7.58 29.71
N VAL A 200 16.30 -7.07 29.87
CA VAL A 200 15.06 -7.81 29.72
C VAL A 200 14.26 -7.19 28.60
N TYR A 201 13.87 -7.99 27.62
CA TYR A 201 13.14 -7.51 26.45
C TYR A 201 12.22 -8.58 25.87
N TYR A 202 11.30 -8.18 25.01
CA TYR A 202 10.53 -9.10 24.17
C TYR A 202 10.66 -8.71 22.71
N LYS A 203 10.37 -9.64 21.81
CA LYS A 203 10.44 -9.39 20.37
C LYS A 203 9.05 -9.12 19.80
N LYS A 204 8.98 -8.22 18.82
CA LYS A 204 7.77 -7.97 18.03
C LYS A 204 8.15 -7.65 16.59
N CYS A 205 7.22 -7.90 15.68
CA CYS A 205 7.30 -7.38 14.34
C CYS A 205 6.77 -5.94 14.34
N TRP A 206 7.60 -5.00 13.89
CA TRP A 206 7.23 -3.58 13.79
C TRP A 206 6.25 -3.33 12.66
N SER A 207 5.46 -2.28 12.79
CA SER A 207 4.52 -1.91 11.74
C SER A 207 5.23 -1.61 10.42
N ILE A 208 4.73 -2.21 9.34
CA ILE A 208 5.25 -2.03 7.98
C ILE A 208 4.08 -1.82 7.02
N ILE A 209 4.39 -1.23 5.87
CA ILE A 209 3.48 -1.20 4.73
C ILE A 209 4.09 -2.08 3.65
N GLU A 210 3.35 -3.08 3.21
CA GLU A 210 3.78 -4.00 2.16
C GLU A 210 2.59 -4.26 1.23
N ASN A 211 2.80 -4.21 -0.09
CA ASN A 211 1.73 -4.38 -1.08
C ASN A 211 0.49 -3.49 -0.83
N LEU A 212 0.71 -2.23 -0.45
CA LEU A 212 -0.33 -1.24 -0.09
C LEU A 212 -1.23 -1.66 1.07
N ALA A 213 -0.78 -2.60 1.90
CA ALA A 213 -1.44 -3.02 3.12
C ALA A 213 -0.56 -2.69 4.33
N ILE A 214 -1.18 -2.12 5.36
CA ILE A 214 -0.57 -1.79 6.65
C ILE A 214 -0.66 -3.03 7.54
N PHE A 215 0.48 -3.50 8.00
CA PHE A 215 0.60 -4.52 9.03
C PHE A 215 1.01 -3.85 10.34
N PRO A 216 0.21 -3.95 11.42
CA PRO A 216 0.48 -3.26 12.68
C PRO A 216 1.57 -3.96 13.51
N ASP A 217 2.08 -3.26 14.52
CA ASP A 217 2.95 -3.83 15.54
C ASP A 217 2.35 -5.12 16.13
N THR A 218 3.05 -6.24 15.97
CA THR A 218 2.57 -7.56 16.37
C THR A 218 3.58 -8.25 17.27
N VAL A 219 3.16 -8.59 18.50
CA VAL A 219 3.99 -9.34 19.45
C VAL A 219 4.18 -10.77 18.96
N THR A 220 5.40 -11.28 19.10
CA THR A 220 5.74 -12.67 18.75
C THR A 220 4.95 -13.68 19.59
N GLY A 221 4.75 -14.88 19.04
CA GLY A 221 4.07 -15.95 19.74
C GLY A 221 4.89 -16.52 20.91
N SER A 222 4.25 -17.36 21.71
CA SER A 222 4.84 -17.96 22.91
C SER A 222 5.86 -19.06 22.62
N GLU A 223 5.76 -19.73 21.47
CA GLU A 223 6.61 -20.87 21.10
C GLU A 223 7.74 -20.48 20.13
N PHE A 224 8.83 -21.25 20.14
CA PHE A 224 10.01 -21.02 19.28
C PHE A 224 9.70 -21.07 17.78
N SER A 225 8.77 -21.92 17.36
CA SER A 225 8.37 -22.07 15.95
C SER A 225 7.02 -21.39 15.63
N SER A 226 6.56 -20.50 16.51
CA SER A 226 5.27 -19.84 16.32
C SER A 226 5.30 -18.86 15.15
N LEU A 227 4.21 -18.88 14.38
CA LEU A 227 3.94 -17.96 13.28
C LEU A 227 2.58 -17.31 13.54
N VAL A 228 2.58 -16.02 13.87
CA VAL A 228 1.35 -15.28 14.12
C VAL A 228 0.84 -14.73 12.79
N GLU A 229 -0.27 -15.28 12.27
CA GLU A 229 -0.95 -14.74 11.09
C GLU A 229 -1.57 -13.38 11.42
N VAL A 230 -1.27 -12.38 10.58
CA VAL A 230 -1.78 -11.01 10.71
C VAL A 230 -2.42 -10.60 9.40
N ARG A 231 -3.68 -10.19 9.48
CA ARG A 231 -4.40 -9.58 8.36
C ARG A 231 -4.02 -8.10 8.24
N GLY A 232 -3.58 -7.72 7.05
CA GLY A 232 -3.26 -6.33 6.72
C GLY A 232 -4.51 -5.49 6.50
N THR A 233 -4.40 -4.18 6.71
CA THR A 233 -5.45 -3.22 6.38
C THR A 233 -4.99 -2.35 5.21
N CYS A 234 -5.77 -2.25 4.14
CA CYS A 234 -5.37 -1.42 3.00
C CYS A 234 -5.12 0.04 3.40
N VAL A 235 -4.11 0.66 2.78
CA VAL A 235 -3.85 2.10 2.94
C VAL A 235 -5.05 2.93 2.47
N SER A 236 -5.07 4.22 2.82
CA SER A 236 -6.11 5.13 2.35
C SER A 236 -6.20 5.13 0.82
N SER A 237 -7.43 5.18 0.31
CA SER A 237 -7.72 5.14 -1.13
C SER A 237 -7.27 3.86 -1.86
N ALA A 238 -6.98 2.79 -1.14
CA ALA A 238 -6.80 1.43 -1.68
C ALA A 238 -7.97 0.52 -1.27
N GLU A 239 -8.12 -0.58 -2.00
CA GLU A 239 -9.09 -1.65 -1.73
C GLU A 239 -8.45 -3.03 -1.90
N GLU A 240 -9.03 -4.05 -1.25
CA GLU A 240 -8.59 -5.43 -1.39
C GLU A 240 -8.90 -5.91 -2.82
N GLU A 241 -7.94 -6.58 -3.45
CA GLU A 241 -8.21 -7.31 -4.69
C GLU A 241 -9.14 -8.49 -4.37
N ALA A 242 -10.22 -8.67 -5.16
CA ALA A 242 -11.22 -9.69 -4.90
C ALA A 242 -10.57 -11.08 -4.75
N GLU A 243 -10.95 -11.81 -3.69
CA GLU A 243 -10.40 -13.13 -3.30
C GLU A 243 -8.95 -13.14 -2.78
N ASN A 244 -8.28 -11.98 -2.65
CA ASN A 244 -6.85 -11.91 -2.35
C ASN A 244 -6.52 -10.96 -1.18
N SER A 245 -7.10 -11.22 -0.01
CA SER A 245 -6.91 -10.39 1.19
C SER A 245 -5.46 -10.38 1.68
N PRO A 246 -4.86 -9.22 1.99
CA PRO A 246 -3.46 -9.10 2.41
C PRO A 246 -3.21 -9.73 3.78
N ARG A 247 -2.23 -10.62 3.86
CA ARG A 247 -1.82 -11.34 5.07
C ARG A 247 -0.32 -11.53 5.13
N MET A 248 0.23 -11.50 6.34
CA MET A 248 1.63 -11.77 6.64
C MET A 248 1.73 -12.60 7.91
N HIS A 249 2.90 -13.21 8.14
CA HIS A 249 3.17 -13.96 9.37
C HIS A 249 4.33 -13.30 10.12
N CYS A 250 4.14 -13.06 11.42
CA CYS A 250 5.20 -12.62 12.32
C CYS A 250 5.87 -13.84 12.97
N SER A 251 7.18 -14.00 12.75
CA SER A 251 7.98 -15.09 13.32
C SER A 251 8.30 -14.87 14.80
N ALA A 252 8.74 -15.93 15.49
CA ALA A 252 9.19 -15.84 16.89
C ALA A 252 10.42 -14.94 17.08
N GLU A 253 11.18 -14.67 16.02
CA GLU A 253 12.37 -13.81 16.00
C GLU A 253 12.00 -12.33 15.77
N GLY A 254 10.72 -12.01 15.56
CA GLY A 254 10.26 -10.66 15.27
C GLY A 254 10.47 -10.26 13.81
N GLU A 255 10.40 -11.23 12.88
CA GLU A 255 10.50 -10.99 11.45
C GLU A 255 9.16 -11.20 10.73
N TRP A 256 8.86 -10.28 9.82
CA TRP A 256 7.76 -10.46 8.89
C TRP A 256 8.17 -11.42 7.76
N LEU A 257 7.37 -12.46 7.56
CA LEU A 257 7.57 -13.43 6.49
C LEU A 257 6.73 -13.09 5.26
N VAL A 258 6.84 -13.91 4.21
CA VAL A 258 6.30 -13.68 2.87
C VAL A 258 4.85 -13.14 2.88
N PRO A 259 4.59 -12.00 2.22
CA PRO A 259 3.24 -11.44 2.09
C PRO A 259 2.39 -12.26 1.12
N ILE A 260 1.12 -12.45 1.49
CA ILE A 260 0.10 -13.12 0.69
C ILE A 260 -1.01 -12.11 0.41
N GLY A 261 -1.39 -11.95 -0.85
CA GLY A 261 -2.37 -10.94 -1.24
C GLY A 261 -1.83 -9.51 -1.25
N LYS A 262 -2.66 -8.58 -1.70
CA LYS A 262 -2.29 -7.17 -1.90
C LYS A 262 -3.53 -6.28 -1.87
N CYS A 263 -3.29 -4.99 -1.67
CA CYS A 263 -4.27 -3.96 -1.96
C CYS A 263 -3.93 -3.28 -3.29
N ILE A 264 -4.95 -2.74 -3.95
CA ILE A 264 -4.82 -1.98 -5.20
C ILE A 264 -5.46 -0.61 -5.03
N CYS A 265 -4.87 0.43 -5.63
CA CYS A 265 -5.43 1.77 -5.55
C CYS A 265 -6.79 1.84 -6.27
N LYS A 266 -7.77 2.46 -5.61
CA LYS A 266 -9.13 2.65 -6.13
C LYS A 266 -9.12 3.43 -7.44
N ALA A 267 -10.25 3.39 -8.16
CA ALA A 267 -10.46 4.25 -9.31
C ALA A 267 -10.21 5.73 -8.93
N GLY A 268 -9.51 6.46 -9.80
CA GLY A 268 -9.03 7.81 -9.54
C GLY A 268 -7.71 7.92 -8.75
N TYR A 269 -7.09 6.84 -8.28
CA TYR A 269 -5.85 6.90 -7.50
C TYR A 269 -4.77 5.99 -8.08
N GLN A 270 -3.53 6.44 -8.13
CA GLN A 270 -2.37 5.65 -8.56
C GLN A 270 -1.39 5.41 -7.41
N GLN A 271 -0.65 4.30 -7.50
CA GLN A 271 0.38 3.98 -6.53
C GLN A 271 1.60 4.88 -6.72
N LYS A 272 2.10 5.43 -5.62
CA LYS A 272 3.37 6.14 -5.56
C LYS A 272 4.08 5.81 -4.25
N GLY A 273 5.08 4.94 -4.36
CA GLY A 273 5.67 4.27 -3.19
C GLY A 273 4.60 3.44 -2.47
N ASP A 274 4.47 3.66 -1.17
CA ASP A 274 3.56 2.91 -0.29
C ASP A 274 2.20 3.58 -0.07
N THR A 275 1.86 4.57 -0.91
CA THR A 275 0.60 5.31 -0.80
C THR A 275 -0.14 5.38 -2.13
N CYS A 276 -1.45 5.60 -2.06
CA CYS A 276 -2.31 5.85 -3.22
C CYS A 276 -2.57 7.36 -3.33
N GLU A 277 -1.96 8.01 -4.31
CA GLU A 277 -2.16 9.43 -4.60
C GLU A 277 -3.26 9.62 -5.65
N PRO A 278 -4.08 10.68 -5.55
CA PRO A 278 -5.11 10.96 -6.55
C PRO A 278 -4.49 11.29 -7.91
N CYS A 279 -5.17 10.91 -9.00
CA CYS A 279 -4.81 11.35 -10.33
C CYS A 279 -4.82 12.87 -10.40
N GLY A 280 -3.76 13.46 -10.96
CA GLY A 280 -3.69 14.90 -11.17
C GLY A 280 -4.73 15.41 -12.17
N ARG A 281 -4.90 16.74 -12.24
CA ARG A 281 -5.82 17.37 -13.20
C ARG A 281 -5.46 17.00 -14.65
N GLY A 282 -6.49 16.73 -15.46
CA GLY A 282 -6.33 16.22 -16.82
C GLY A 282 -5.97 14.73 -16.93
N PHE A 283 -5.93 14.01 -15.80
CA PHE A 283 -5.74 12.56 -15.75
C PHE A 283 -6.92 11.88 -15.06
N TYR A 284 -7.10 10.60 -15.37
CA TYR A 284 -8.14 9.76 -14.78
C TYR A 284 -7.66 8.31 -14.61
N LYS A 285 -8.38 7.53 -13.81
CA LYS A 285 -8.19 6.08 -13.68
C LYS A 285 -9.53 5.39 -13.49
N SER A 286 -9.96 4.60 -14.46
CA SER A 286 -11.33 4.09 -14.52
C SER A 286 -11.63 2.93 -13.58
N SER A 287 -10.66 2.05 -13.40
CA SER A 287 -10.78 0.83 -12.60
C SER A 287 -9.65 0.74 -11.59
N SER A 288 -9.86 0.01 -10.50
CA SER A 288 -8.78 -0.35 -9.58
C SER A 288 -7.73 -1.26 -10.22
N GLN A 289 -8.13 -2.03 -11.25
CA GLN A 289 -7.27 -2.90 -12.06
C GLN A 289 -6.29 -2.14 -12.98
N ASP A 290 -6.60 -0.88 -13.28
CA ASP A 290 -5.67 -0.03 -14.03
C ASP A 290 -4.42 0.23 -13.17
N LEU A 291 -3.22 0.14 -13.75
CA LEU A 291 -1.96 0.31 -12.99
C LEU A 291 -1.70 1.77 -12.59
N GLN A 292 -1.96 2.71 -13.49
CA GLN A 292 -1.59 4.12 -13.35
C GLN A 292 -2.63 5.04 -13.97
N CYS A 293 -2.61 6.32 -13.60
CA CYS A 293 -3.50 7.31 -14.19
C CYS A 293 -3.14 7.55 -15.67
N SER A 294 -4.16 7.68 -16.49
CA SER A 294 -4.05 7.97 -17.92
C SER A 294 -4.51 9.39 -18.20
N ARG A 295 -3.94 10.02 -19.24
CA ARG A 295 -4.38 11.36 -19.67
C ARG A 295 -5.79 11.28 -20.24
N CYS A 296 -6.58 12.33 -20.03
CA CYS A 296 -7.91 12.41 -20.62
C CYS A 296 -7.86 12.27 -22.15
N PRO A 297 -8.74 11.44 -22.74
CA PRO A 297 -8.90 11.34 -24.19
C PRO A 297 -9.29 12.68 -24.84
N THR A 298 -9.13 12.79 -26.15
CA THR A 298 -9.49 14.01 -26.90
C THR A 298 -10.97 14.37 -26.70
N HIS A 299 -11.25 15.68 -26.67
CA HIS A 299 -12.57 16.25 -26.38
C HIS A 299 -13.13 15.89 -25.00
N SER A 300 -12.24 15.60 -24.04
CA SER A 300 -12.60 15.35 -22.66
C SER A 300 -11.57 15.92 -21.71
N PHE A 301 -12.01 16.26 -20.49
CA PHE A 301 -11.20 16.92 -19.49
C PHE A 301 -11.53 16.42 -18.08
N SER A 302 -10.68 16.77 -17.12
CA SER A 302 -10.88 16.50 -15.70
C SER A 302 -10.29 17.64 -14.88
N ASP A 303 -11.17 18.47 -14.31
CA ASP A 303 -10.76 19.64 -13.52
C ASP A 303 -10.45 19.30 -12.05
N LYS A 304 -10.92 18.14 -11.59
CA LYS A 304 -10.72 17.65 -10.23
C LYS A 304 -9.57 16.64 -10.19
N GLU A 305 -8.93 16.56 -9.05
CA GLU A 305 -8.03 15.46 -8.72
C GLU A 305 -8.85 14.23 -8.34
N GLY A 306 -8.28 13.04 -8.56
CA GLY A 306 -8.95 11.80 -8.15
C GLY A 306 -10.06 11.33 -9.10
N SER A 307 -10.09 11.83 -10.34
CA SER A 307 -11.17 11.51 -11.28
C SER A 307 -11.10 10.08 -11.78
N SER A 308 -12.23 9.36 -11.70
CA SER A 308 -12.37 8.02 -12.28
C SER A 308 -12.76 8.04 -13.77
N ARG A 309 -13.23 9.18 -14.27
CA ARG A 309 -13.61 9.39 -15.67
C ARG A 309 -13.37 10.83 -16.07
N CYS A 310 -13.13 11.08 -17.35
CA CYS A 310 -13.07 12.43 -17.90
C CYS A 310 -14.45 12.87 -18.39
N GLU A 311 -14.83 14.10 -18.06
CA GLU A 311 -16.05 14.75 -18.55
C GLU A 311 -15.85 15.19 -20.00
N CYS A 312 -16.91 15.12 -20.81
CA CYS A 312 -16.83 15.56 -22.21
C CYS A 312 -16.93 17.08 -22.31
N GLU A 313 -16.22 17.65 -23.27
CA GLU A 313 -16.37 19.07 -23.66
C GLU A 313 -17.79 19.35 -24.18
N ASP A 314 -18.23 20.61 -24.09
CA ASP A 314 -19.55 21.02 -24.59
C ASP A 314 -19.72 20.67 -26.09
N GLY A 315 -20.81 19.97 -26.40
CA GLY A 315 -21.12 19.49 -27.75
C GLY A 315 -20.51 18.12 -28.11
N TYR A 316 -19.73 17.52 -27.20
CA TYR A 316 -19.22 16.16 -27.32
C TYR A 316 -19.81 15.24 -26.25
N TYR A 317 -19.88 13.95 -26.58
CA TYR A 317 -20.60 12.94 -25.80
C TYR A 317 -19.93 11.57 -25.92
N ARG A 318 -20.28 10.66 -25.02
CA ARG A 318 -19.98 9.23 -25.09
C ARG A 318 -21.28 8.43 -25.01
N ALA A 319 -21.41 7.41 -25.85
CA ALA A 319 -22.50 6.46 -25.76
C ALA A 319 -22.32 5.57 -24.53
N PRO A 320 -23.39 4.99 -23.94
CA PRO A 320 -23.28 4.12 -22.77
C PRO A 320 -22.41 2.86 -22.99
N SER A 321 -22.29 2.41 -24.24
CA SER A 321 -21.43 1.28 -24.63
C SER A 321 -19.96 1.67 -24.83
N ASP A 322 -19.64 2.96 -24.85
CA ASP A 322 -18.29 3.43 -25.13
C ASP A 322 -17.37 3.22 -23.91
N PRO A 323 -16.19 2.59 -24.10
CA PRO A 323 -15.21 2.47 -23.02
C PRO A 323 -14.69 3.84 -22.53
N PRO A 324 -14.26 3.96 -21.27
CA PRO A 324 -13.80 5.24 -20.71
C PRO A 324 -12.54 5.80 -21.38
N TYR A 325 -11.77 4.97 -22.09
CA TYR A 325 -10.55 5.35 -22.80
C TYR A 325 -10.79 5.93 -24.20
N VAL A 326 -12.01 5.84 -24.75
CA VAL A 326 -12.29 6.45 -26.06
C VAL A 326 -12.58 7.95 -25.95
N ALA A 327 -12.27 8.67 -27.03
CA ALA A 327 -12.54 10.10 -27.15
C ALA A 327 -14.04 10.40 -27.05
N CYS A 328 -14.40 11.61 -26.60
CA CYS A 328 -15.76 12.08 -26.79
C CYS A 328 -15.99 12.44 -28.26
N THR A 329 -17.20 12.16 -28.75
CA THR A 329 -17.58 12.28 -30.15
C THR A 329 -18.80 13.18 -30.28
N ARG A 330 -19.12 13.65 -31.48
CA ARG A 330 -20.25 14.57 -31.70
C ARG A 330 -21.24 14.00 -32.72
N PRO A 331 -22.48 14.51 -32.82
CA PRO A 331 -23.39 14.16 -33.90
C PRO A 331 -22.76 14.50 -35.27
N PRO A 332 -23.08 13.73 -36.33
CA PRO A 332 -22.52 13.97 -37.66
C PRO A 332 -23.10 15.25 -38.28
N SER A 333 -22.44 15.76 -39.31
CA SER A 333 -22.99 16.84 -40.15
C SER A 333 -24.15 16.34 -41.01
N ALA A 334 -24.87 17.25 -41.68
CA ALA A 334 -25.87 16.85 -42.68
C ALA A 334 -25.24 15.98 -43.80
N PRO A 335 -25.98 15.02 -44.36
CA PRO A 335 -25.61 14.34 -45.60
C PRO A 335 -25.38 15.34 -46.74
N GLN A 336 -24.54 14.96 -47.70
CA GLN A 336 -24.18 15.81 -48.83
C GLN A 336 -24.86 15.33 -50.11
N ASN A 337 -24.98 16.22 -51.10
CA ASN A 337 -25.43 15.87 -52.46
C ASN A 337 -26.73 15.04 -52.51
N LEU A 338 -27.76 15.44 -51.76
CA LEU A 338 -29.06 14.77 -51.80
C LEU A 338 -29.70 14.99 -53.18
N ILE A 339 -29.86 13.89 -53.92
CA ILE A 339 -30.52 13.84 -55.23
C ILE A 339 -31.76 12.97 -55.14
N PHE A 340 -32.71 13.22 -56.05
CA PHE A 340 -33.97 12.48 -56.09
C PHE A 340 -34.34 12.12 -57.53
N ASN A 341 -35.05 11.00 -57.67
CA ASN A 341 -35.65 10.55 -58.93
C ASN A 341 -37.12 10.21 -58.69
N ILE A 342 -38.03 10.76 -59.49
CA ILE A 342 -39.47 10.58 -59.35
C ILE A 342 -39.97 9.66 -60.47
N ASN A 343 -40.66 8.59 -60.09
CA ASN A 343 -41.37 7.71 -61.00
C ASN A 343 -42.83 7.57 -60.53
N GLN A 344 -43.71 8.39 -61.11
CA GLN A 344 -45.14 8.48 -60.76
C GLN A 344 -45.39 8.81 -59.27
N THR A 345 -45.70 7.80 -58.46
CA THR A 345 -45.95 7.86 -57.01
C THR A 345 -44.79 7.31 -56.17
N THR A 346 -43.67 6.96 -56.81
CA THR A 346 -42.45 6.46 -56.16
C THR A 346 -41.31 7.47 -56.30
N VAL A 347 -40.49 7.58 -55.26
CA VAL A 347 -39.36 8.51 -55.19
C VAL A 347 -38.15 7.76 -54.69
N SER A 348 -37.09 7.75 -55.48
CA SER A 348 -35.78 7.26 -55.06
C SER A 348 -34.94 8.45 -54.61
N LEU A 349 -34.44 8.39 -53.37
CA LEU A 349 -33.51 9.37 -52.81
C LEU A 349 -32.13 8.71 -52.70
N GLU A 350 -31.10 9.45 -53.10
CA GLU A 350 -29.70 9.04 -52.98
C GLU A 350 -28.88 10.23 -52.46
N TRP A 351 -27.93 9.97 -51.56
CA TRP A 351 -27.09 11.01 -50.97
C TRP A 351 -25.64 10.54 -50.82
N SER A 352 -24.76 11.49 -50.53
CA SER A 352 -23.38 11.24 -50.12
C SER A 352 -23.25 11.31 -48.59
N PRO A 353 -22.26 10.61 -48.00
CA PRO A 353 -22.01 10.69 -46.57
C PRO A 353 -21.76 12.12 -46.05
N PRO A 354 -21.97 12.36 -44.75
CA PRO A 354 -21.63 13.62 -44.10
C PRO A 354 -20.17 14.03 -44.34
N ALA A 355 -19.89 15.34 -44.33
CA ALA A 355 -18.53 15.84 -44.39
C ALA A 355 -17.75 15.54 -43.10
N ASP A 356 -18.46 15.48 -41.98
CA ASP A 356 -17.93 15.06 -40.69
C ASP A 356 -18.86 14.04 -40.03
N ASN A 357 -18.34 12.85 -39.76
CA ASN A 357 -19.06 11.78 -39.06
C ASN A 357 -19.05 11.96 -37.53
N GLY A 358 -18.44 13.03 -37.04
CA GLY A 358 -18.31 13.33 -35.61
C GLY A 358 -17.34 12.41 -34.88
N GLY A 359 -16.41 11.78 -35.62
CA GLY A 359 -15.39 10.88 -35.08
C GLY A 359 -15.85 9.44 -34.87
N ARG A 360 -16.99 9.03 -35.43
CA ARG A 360 -17.50 7.66 -35.34
C ARG A 360 -17.69 7.01 -36.71
N ASN A 361 -17.81 5.69 -36.72
CA ASN A 361 -18.09 4.86 -37.89
C ASN A 361 -19.46 4.16 -37.83
N ASP A 362 -20.25 4.41 -36.78
CA ASP A 362 -21.61 3.90 -36.56
C ASP A 362 -22.69 4.85 -37.11
N VAL A 363 -22.38 5.53 -38.22
CA VAL A 363 -23.32 6.48 -38.86
C VAL A 363 -24.39 5.70 -39.61
N THR A 364 -25.64 6.01 -39.30
CA THR A 364 -26.82 5.51 -40.02
C THR A 364 -27.70 6.69 -40.41
N TYR A 365 -28.68 6.47 -41.29
CA TYR A 365 -29.57 7.51 -41.79
C TYR A 365 -31.01 7.25 -41.40
N ARG A 366 -31.78 8.33 -41.28
CA ARG A 366 -33.23 8.29 -41.12
C ARG A 366 -33.92 9.35 -41.95
N ILE A 367 -35.13 9.01 -42.41
CA ILE A 367 -35.88 9.82 -43.36
C ILE A 367 -37.13 10.38 -42.68
N LEU A 368 -37.24 11.70 -42.66
CA LEU A 368 -38.44 12.41 -42.22
C LEU A 368 -39.19 12.90 -43.44
N CYS A 369 -40.47 12.51 -43.54
CA CYS A 369 -41.34 12.93 -44.62
C CYS A 369 -42.37 13.92 -44.10
N LYS A 370 -42.49 15.06 -44.79
CA LYS A 370 -43.49 16.09 -44.53
C LYS A 370 -44.29 16.35 -45.80
N ARG A 371 -45.60 16.49 -45.68
CA ARG A 371 -46.50 16.88 -46.76
C ARG A 371 -46.94 18.32 -46.55
N CYS A 372 -46.63 19.19 -47.51
CA CYS A 372 -46.88 20.63 -47.41
C CYS A 372 -48.04 21.03 -48.32
N SER A 373 -49.00 21.80 -47.79
CA SER A 373 -50.11 22.35 -48.58
C SER A 373 -49.77 23.76 -49.07
N TRP A 374 -50.13 24.07 -50.33
CA TRP A 374 -49.94 25.42 -50.90
C TRP A 374 -50.80 26.49 -50.22
N GLU A 375 -51.94 26.12 -49.64
CA GLU A 375 -52.93 27.10 -49.17
C GLU A 375 -52.66 27.66 -47.77
N GLN A 376 -51.84 26.98 -46.95
CA GLN A 376 -51.67 27.33 -45.52
C GLN A 376 -50.20 27.42 -45.07
N GLY A 377 -49.23 27.04 -45.90
CA GLY A 377 -47.80 27.08 -45.54
C GLY A 377 -47.40 26.11 -44.42
N GLU A 378 -48.34 25.33 -43.87
CA GLU A 378 -48.07 24.31 -42.86
C GLU A 378 -47.74 22.96 -43.51
N CYS A 379 -46.65 22.36 -43.03
CA CYS A 379 -46.20 21.02 -43.43
C CYS A 379 -46.53 20.02 -42.32
N VAL A 380 -47.28 18.97 -42.65
CA VAL A 380 -47.65 17.91 -41.70
C VAL A 380 -46.79 16.66 -41.90
N PRO A 381 -46.42 15.93 -40.85
CA PRO A 381 -45.74 14.64 -40.99
C PRO A 381 -46.53 13.69 -41.88
N CYS A 382 -45.83 12.94 -42.73
CA CYS A 382 -46.42 11.92 -43.57
C CYS A 382 -47.06 10.80 -42.74
N GLY A 383 -48.22 10.30 -43.19
CA GLY A 383 -48.92 9.20 -42.53
C GLY A 383 -48.23 7.83 -42.75
N SER A 384 -48.69 6.82 -42.01
CA SER A 384 -48.14 5.44 -42.05
C SER A 384 -48.37 4.67 -43.35
N ASN A 385 -49.10 5.25 -44.32
CA ASN A 385 -49.44 4.60 -45.59
C ASN A 385 -48.32 4.68 -46.63
N ILE A 386 -47.20 5.34 -46.29
CA ILE A 386 -46.04 5.50 -47.17
C ILE A 386 -45.03 4.40 -46.87
N GLY A 387 -44.63 3.64 -47.90
CA GLY A 387 -43.63 2.58 -47.80
C GLY A 387 -42.20 3.12 -47.96
N TYR A 388 -41.26 2.60 -47.17
CA TYR A 388 -39.82 2.89 -47.29
C TYR A 388 -39.06 1.59 -47.51
N MET A 389 -38.25 1.52 -48.57
CA MET A 389 -37.43 0.36 -48.90
C MET A 389 -35.95 0.78 -49.03
N PRO A 390 -35.01 0.14 -48.30
CA PRO A 390 -35.21 -1.04 -47.44
C PRO A 390 -35.89 -0.76 -46.09
N GLN A 391 -35.71 0.43 -45.52
CA GLN A 391 -36.32 0.86 -44.25
C GLN A 391 -36.32 2.39 -44.12
N GLN A 392 -37.05 2.93 -43.15
CA GLN A 392 -37.13 4.38 -42.92
C GLN A 392 -36.00 4.92 -42.01
N THR A 393 -35.54 4.11 -41.06
CA THR A 393 -34.55 4.50 -40.05
C THR A 393 -33.49 3.40 -39.89
N GLY A 394 -32.27 3.76 -39.47
CA GLY A 394 -31.18 2.80 -39.32
C GLY A 394 -30.60 2.35 -40.66
N LEU A 395 -30.73 3.18 -41.70
CA LEU A 395 -30.15 2.91 -43.02
C LEU A 395 -28.63 3.00 -42.94
N GLU A 396 -27.91 1.94 -43.32
CA GLU A 396 -26.44 1.96 -43.45
C GLU A 396 -26.03 2.42 -44.87
N ASP A 397 -26.85 2.08 -45.86
CA ASP A 397 -26.68 2.52 -47.24
C ASP A 397 -27.19 3.95 -47.46
N ASN A 398 -26.65 4.62 -48.48
CA ASN A 398 -26.98 6.01 -48.80
C ASN A 398 -28.13 6.17 -49.81
N TYR A 399 -29.08 5.23 -49.83
CA TYR A 399 -30.24 5.28 -50.73
C TYR A 399 -31.52 4.79 -50.04
N VAL A 400 -32.66 5.33 -50.44
CA VAL A 400 -33.98 4.82 -50.05
C VAL A 400 -34.96 5.01 -51.19
N THR A 401 -35.89 4.07 -51.35
CA THR A 401 -37.05 4.24 -52.22
C THR A 401 -38.31 4.41 -51.38
N VAL A 402 -39.00 5.52 -51.60
CA VAL A 402 -40.27 5.89 -50.96
C VAL A 402 -41.42 5.58 -51.92
N MET A 403 -42.41 4.83 -51.47
CA MET A 403 -43.51 4.32 -52.28
C MET A 403 -44.87 4.76 -51.71
N ASP A 404 -45.92 4.60 -52.51
CA ASP A 404 -47.31 4.89 -52.14
C ASP A 404 -47.58 6.36 -51.78
N LEU A 405 -46.89 7.28 -52.44
CA LEU A 405 -47.14 8.71 -52.32
C LEU A 405 -48.39 9.13 -53.10
N LEU A 406 -49.15 10.10 -52.58
CA LEU A 406 -50.29 10.68 -53.30
C LEU A 406 -49.78 11.39 -54.55
N ALA A 407 -50.45 11.21 -55.69
CA ALA A 407 -50.13 11.94 -56.92
C ALA A 407 -50.49 13.44 -56.81
N HIS A 408 -49.72 14.30 -57.46
CA HIS A 408 -49.92 15.75 -57.50
C HIS A 408 -49.88 16.43 -56.11
N ALA A 409 -49.07 15.89 -55.20
CA ALA A 409 -48.88 16.41 -53.85
C ALA A 409 -47.42 16.79 -53.61
N ASN A 410 -47.21 17.80 -52.76
CA ASN A 410 -45.85 18.23 -52.40
C ASN A 410 -45.37 17.53 -51.15
N TYR A 411 -44.19 16.93 -51.28
CA TYR A 411 -43.50 16.27 -50.19
C TYR A 411 -42.14 16.91 -50.00
N THR A 412 -41.78 17.13 -48.74
CA THR A 412 -40.42 17.49 -48.33
C THR A 412 -39.84 16.31 -47.58
N PHE A 413 -38.73 15.80 -48.09
CA PHE A 413 -37.96 14.75 -47.44
C PHE A 413 -36.73 15.36 -46.80
N GLU A 414 -36.54 15.09 -45.51
CA GLU A 414 -35.36 15.46 -44.74
C GLU A 414 -34.60 14.18 -44.43
N VAL A 415 -33.36 14.11 -44.91
CA VAL A 415 -32.43 13.01 -44.63
C VAL A 415 -31.49 13.46 -43.52
N GLU A 416 -31.57 12.78 -42.40
CA GLU A 416 -30.70 13.00 -41.24
C GLU A 416 -29.65 11.90 -41.14
N ALA A 417 -28.40 12.29 -40.92
CA ALA A 417 -27.36 11.37 -40.45
C ALA A 417 -27.41 11.31 -38.91
N VAL A 418 -27.34 10.11 -38.36
CA VAL A 418 -27.35 9.84 -36.92
C VAL A 418 -26.26 8.85 -36.57
N ASN A 419 -25.66 9.02 -35.39
CA ASN A 419 -24.66 8.11 -34.83
C ASN A 419 -25.00 7.81 -33.35
N GLY A 420 -24.20 6.99 -32.69
CA GLY A 420 -24.45 6.54 -31.31
C GLY A 420 -24.57 7.65 -30.24
N VAL A 421 -24.22 8.90 -30.57
CA VAL A 421 -24.32 10.06 -29.67
C VAL A 421 -25.36 11.10 -30.09
N SER A 422 -26.03 10.89 -31.24
CA SER A 422 -26.98 11.87 -31.80
C SER A 422 -28.22 12.09 -30.94
N ASP A 423 -28.61 11.10 -30.13
CA ASP A 423 -29.73 11.20 -29.19
C ASP A 423 -29.36 11.91 -27.88
N LEU A 424 -28.06 12.04 -27.56
CA LEU A 424 -27.57 12.72 -26.35
C LEU A 424 -27.47 14.24 -26.56
N SER A 425 -27.38 14.67 -27.80
CA SER A 425 -27.26 16.09 -28.12
C SER A 425 -28.60 16.81 -28.03
N ARG A 426 -28.56 18.00 -27.43
CA ARG A 426 -29.70 18.93 -27.37
C ARG A 426 -29.74 19.92 -28.52
N SER A 427 -28.72 19.91 -29.39
CA SER A 427 -28.69 20.78 -30.56
C SER A 427 -29.68 20.29 -31.61
N GLN A 428 -30.13 21.22 -32.47
CA GLN A 428 -30.98 20.86 -33.59
C GLN A 428 -30.21 19.97 -34.56
N ARG A 429 -30.81 18.83 -34.92
CA ARG A 429 -30.21 17.89 -35.88
C ARG A 429 -30.10 18.55 -37.24
N LEU A 430 -28.97 18.32 -37.88
CA LEU A 430 -28.71 18.79 -39.23
C LEU A 430 -29.25 17.77 -40.23
N PHE A 431 -29.89 18.26 -41.28
CA PHE A 431 -30.50 17.42 -42.32
C PHE A 431 -30.26 18.01 -43.70
N ALA A 432 -30.24 17.14 -44.71
CA ALA A 432 -30.39 17.54 -46.11
C ALA A 432 -31.86 17.44 -46.48
N ALA A 433 -32.43 18.49 -47.08
CA ALA A 433 -33.84 18.51 -47.45
C ALA A 433 -34.02 18.63 -48.97
N VAL A 434 -35.03 17.96 -49.49
CA VAL A 434 -35.49 18.15 -50.85
C VAL A 434 -37.01 18.21 -50.89
N SER A 435 -37.54 19.18 -51.64
CA SER A 435 -38.97 19.35 -51.86
C SER A 435 -39.31 18.92 -53.27
N ILE A 436 -40.30 18.05 -53.40
CA ILE A 436 -40.71 17.44 -54.66
C ILE A 436 -42.22 17.51 -54.84
N THR A 437 -42.67 17.38 -56.08
CA THR A 437 -44.08 17.26 -56.45
C THR A 437 -44.27 15.96 -57.22
N THR A 438 -45.07 15.05 -56.68
CA THR A 438 -45.36 13.75 -57.33
C THR A 438 -46.25 13.95 -58.57
N GLY A 439 -46.03 13.18 -59.64
CA GLY A 439 -46.80 13.32 -60.89
C GLY A 439 -46.24 14.29 -61.94
N GLN A 440 -45.14 15.00 -61.66
CA GLN A 440 -44.33 15.65 -62.70
C GLN A 440 -43.22 14.73 -63.18
N ALA A 441 -43.17 14.44 -64.49
CA ALA A 441 -42.00 13.82 -65.13
C ALA A 441 -40.83 14.82 -65.05
N GLY A 442 -39.78 14.47 -64.29
CA GLY A 442 -38.62 15.34 -64.13
C GLY A 442 -37.86 15.53 -65.45
N MET A 443 -37.90 16.74 -66.01
CA MET A 443 -36.88 17.21 -66.96
C MET A 443 -35.65 17.65 -66.18
N VAL A 444 -34.52 17.01 -66.46
CA VAL A 444 -33.18 17.45 -66.04
C VAL A 444 -32.89 18.78 -66.73
N PHE A 445 -32.87 19.89 -65.99
CA PHE A 445 -32.25 21.11 -66.47
C PHE A 445 -30.73 20.94 -66.42
N ARG A 446 -30.13 20.57 -67.56
CA ARG A 446 -28.70 20.84 -67.81
C ARG A 446 -28.59 22.33 -68.17
N LEU A 447 -27.94 23.12 -67.32
CA LEU A 447 -27.41 24.42 -67.73
C LEU A 447 -26.37 24.19 -68.85
N PRO A 448 -26.46 24.88 -70.00
CA PRO A 448 -25.43 24.79 -71.03
C PRO A 448 -24.16 25.52 -70.56
N LEU A 449 -23.03 24.88 -70.80
CA LEU A 449 -21.71 25.49 -70.79
C LEU A 449 -21.72 26.71 -71.73
N LEU A 450 -21.42 27.89 -71.20
CA LEU A 450 -20.97 29.03 -72.01
C LEU A 450 -19.44 29.02 -71.99
N SER A 451 -18.89 28.69 -73.14
CA SER A 451 -17.51 28.93 -73.54
C SER A 451 -17.34 30.39 -73.96
N GLU A 452 -16.59 31.16 -73.18
CA GLU A 452 -15.40 31.96 -73.55
C GLU A 452 -14.90 32.73 -72.33
#